data_AF-A0A2A5WAK2-F1
#
_entry.id   AF-A0A2A5WAK2-F1
#
_cell.length_a   1.000
_cell.length_b   1.000
_cell.length_c   1.000
_cell.angle_alpha   90.00
_cell.angle_beta   90.00
_cell.angle_gamma   90.00
#
_symmetry.space_group_name_H-M   'P 1'
#
loop_
_entity.id
_entity.type
_entity.pdbx_description
1 polymer ?
#
loop_
_entity_poly.entity_id
_entity_poly.type
_entity_poly.pdbx_seq_one_letter_code
_entity_poly.pdbx_strand_id
1 'polypeptide(L)'
;MVKSRDGVVRSLVPYLLLSAVLMAAYLYLPSVRTVAQSAAVIGIPVHFLASLPSTALKGMQGHLTTADQLRSDFEAMRQRNLILQARLHRFEFLENENARLRELLSAMPSEAEQVTLAALLAVNPDPAALAVMINKGSADGIFQGQPVVDSGGLVGQVTKPSLFFSKVSLITQEDQAVPAQVARSGLRTVVYGSGPGRLLRVPYLDRNADVRAGDLLVTSGLGGRYPPGYPVARITAVERNLAEAFMKITAEAASHLGRDREVLLLWLSEKEVNALQDPMETEEDDD
;
A
#
# COMPACT_ATOMS: atom_id res chain seq x y z
N MET A 1 8.25 -112.81 2.14
CA MET A 1 7.14 -112.27 2.97
C MET A 1 6.17 -111.52 2.07
N VAL A 2 5.12 -112.21 1.61
CA VAL A 2 4.09 -111.69 0.70
C VAL A 2 2.86 -111.39 1.54
N LYS A 3 2.64 -110.13 1.91
CA LYS A 3 1.44 -109.69 2.64
C LYS A 3 0.37 -109.31 1.62
N SER A 4 -0.58 -110.25 1.46
CA SER A 4 -1.90 -110.17 0.82
C SER A 4 -2.24 -108.90 0.05
N ARG A 5 -2.18 -108.99 -1.28
CA ARG A 5 -2.62 -107.97 -2.26
C ARG A 5 -4.15 -108.02 -2.50
N ASP A 6 -4.84 -109.00 -1.89
CA ASP A 6 -6.27 -109.26 -2.07
C ASP A 6 -7.16 -108.41 -1.14
N GLY A 7 -6.61 -107.85 -0.07
CA GLY A 7 -7.37 -107.02 0.89
C GLY A 7 -7.74 -105.63 0.36
N VAL A 8 -6.89 -105.02 -0.48
CA VAL A 8 -7.11 -103.67 -1.02
C VAL A 8 -8.13 -103.69 -2.16
N VAL A 9 -8.14 -104.75 -2.97
CA VAL A 9 -9.12 -104.87 -4.05
C VAL A 9 -10.53 -105.07 -3.47
N ARG A 10 -10.65 -105.86 -2.39
CA ARG A 10 -11.94 -106.12 -1.72
C ARG A 10 -12.51 -104.88 -1.00
N SER A 11 -11.68 -103.93 -0.58
CA SER A 11 -12.15 -102.67 0.03
C SER A 11 -12.59 -101.61 -0.98
N LEU A 12 -12.19 -101.72 -2.26
CA LEU A 12 -12.56 -100.79 -3.33
C LEU A 12 -13.85 -101.18 -4.07
N VAL A 13 -14.20 -102.47 -4.09
CA VAL A 13 -15.45 -102.98 -4.68
C VAL A 13 -16.72 -102.27 -4.17
N PRO A 14 -16.92 -101.98 -2.87
CA PRO A 14 -18.13 -101.29 -2.42
C PRO A 14 -18.21 -99.85 -2.91
N TYR A 15 -17.08 -99.14 -3.07
CA TYR A 15 -17.08 -97.76 -3.58
C TYR A 15 -17.36 -97.71 -5.09
N LEU A 16 -16.86 -98.70 -5.85
CA LEU A 16 -17.18 -98.83 -7.27
C LEU A 16 -18.66 -99.20 -7.49
N LEU A 17 -19.20 -100.10 -6.68
CA LEU A 17 -20.64 -100.41 -6.71
C LEU A 17 -21.48 -99.21 -6.28
N LEU A 18 -21.06 -98.46 -5.26
CA LEU A 18 -21.75 -97.24 -4.83
C LEU A 18 -21.76 -96.17 -5.92
N SER A 19 -20.63 -95.96 -6.60
CA SER A 19 -20.49 -95.07 -7.75
C SER A 19 -21.39 -95.51 -8.92
N ALA A 20 -21.40 -96.80 -9.25
CA ALA A 20 -22.24 -97.35 -10.31
C ALA A 20 -23.73 -97.25 -9.97
N VAL A 21 -24.12 -97.47 -8.71
CA VAL A 21 -25.50 -97.31 -8.21
C VAL A 21 -25.91 -95.84 -8.24
N LEU A 22 -25.03 -94.92 -7.85
CA LEU A 22 -25.29 -93.47 -7.95
C LEU A 22 -25.43 -93.01 -9.41
N MET A 23 -24.59 -93.53 -10.31
CA MET A 23 -24.66 -93.21 -11.74
C MET A 23 -25.90 -93.82 -12.39
N ALA A 24 -26.28 -95.05 -12.02
CA ALA A 24 -27.52 -95.68 -12.48
C ALA A 24 -28.76 -94.95 -11.93
N ALA A 25 -28.74 -94.52 -10.66
CA ALA A 25 -29.81 -93.73 -10.07
C ALA A 25 -29.95 -92.36 -10.75
N TYR A 26 -28.84 -91.74 -11.15
CA TYR A 26 -28.83 -90.50 -11.93
C TYR A 26 -29.41 -90.69 -13.34
N LEU A 27 -29.21 -91.85 -13.97
CA LEU A 27 -29.68 -92.15 -15.32
C LEU A 27 -31.14 -92.65 -15.37
N TYR A 28 -31.62 -93.36 -14.35
CA TYR A 28 -32.93 -94.02 -14.37
C TYR A 28 -34.06 -93.30 -13.63
N LEU A 29 -33.76 -92.39 -12.69
CA LEU A 29 -34.80 -91.62 -11.99
C LEU A 29 -34.99 -90.22 -12.61
N PRO A 30 -36.01 -90.00 -13.45
CA PRO A 30 -36.30 -88.67 -14.02
C PRO A 30 -36.61 -87.60 -12.96
N SER A 31 -37.01 -88.00 -11.75
CA SER A 31 -37.21 -87.10 -10.60
C SER A 31 -35.91 -86.47 -10.08
N VAL A 32 -34.78 -87.19 -10.14
CA VAL A 32 -33.47 -86.68 -9.69
C VAL A 32 -32.91 -85.64 -10.68
N ARG A 33 -33.20 -85.82 -11.97
CA ARG A 33 -32.84 -84.88 -13.05
C ARG A 33 -33.60 -83.55 -12.93
N THR A 34 -34.84 -83.58 -12.43
CA THR A 34 -35.68 -82.37 -12.26
C THR A 34 -35.26 -81.55 -11.03
N VAL A 35 -34.88 -82.21 -9.92
CA VAL A 35 -34.36 -81.54 -8.71
C VAL A 35 -32.96 -80.97 -8.94
N ALA A 36 -32.10 -81.68 -9.68
CA ALA A 36 -30.77 -81.19 -10.05
C ALA A 36 -30.81 -79.94 -10.96
N GLN A 37 -31.84 -79.80 -11.80
CA GLN A 37 -32.02 -78.63 -12.67
C GLN A 37 -32.60 -77.41 -11.92
N SER A 38 -33.30 -77.60 -10.79
CA SER A 38 -33.71 -76.49 -9.91
C SER A 38 -32.61 -75.96 -8.99
N ALA A 39 -31.51 -76.70 -8.80
CA ALA A 39 -30.38 -76.28 -7.97
C ALA A 39 -29.47 -75.23 -8.66
N ALA A 40 -29.67 -74.95 -9.95
CA ALA A 40 -28.89 -73.96 -10.71
C ALA A 40 -29.40 -72.51 -10.58
N VAL A 41 -30.42 -72.24 -9.75
CA VAL A 41 -31.03 -70.90 -9.61
C VAL A 41 -30.61 -70.15 -8.33
N ILE A 42 -29.93 -70.82 -7.38
CA ILE A 42 -29.40 -70.16 -6.17
C ILE A 42 -27.93 -69.71 -6.36
N GLY A 43 -27.28 -70.16 -7.44
CA GLY A 43 -25.83 -70.08 -7.60
C GLY A 43 -25.24 -68.85 -8.29
N ILE A 44 -26.01 -67.87 -8.79
CA ILE A 44 -25.43 -66.68 -9.47
C ILE A 44 -26.35 -65.46 -9.25
N PRO A 45 -25.90 -64.31 -8.68
CA PRO A 45 -24.51 -63.84 -8.62
C PRO A 45 -24.10 -63.36 -7.21
N VAL A 46 -23.47 -64.24 -6.41
CA VAL A 46 -22.79 -63.78 -5.17
C VAL A 46 -21.61 -62.85 -5.49
N HIS A 47 -21.09 -62.88 -6.73
CA HIS A 47 -20.05 -61.94 -7.19
C HIS A 47 -20.52 -60.48 -7.33
N PHE A 48 -21.81 -60.23 -7.59
CA PHE A 48 -22.35 -58.86 -7.64
C PHE A 48 -22.59 -58.29 -6.23
N LEU A 49 -23.03 -59.11 -5.27
CA LEU A 49 -23.19 -58.68 -3.88
C LEU A 49 -21.85 -58.53 -3.13
N ALA A 50 -20.84 -59.35 -3.46
CA ALA A 50 -19.52 -59.27 -2.83
C ALA A 50 -18.67 -58.09 -3.32
N SER A 51 -18.97 -57.51 -4.50
CA SER A 51 -18.23 -56.36 -5.03
C SER A 51 -18.81 -55.01 -4.60
N LEU A 52 -20.10 -54.93 -4.24
CA LEU A 52 -20.77 -53.72 -3.76
C LEU A 52 -20.08 -53.01 -2.57
N PRO A 53 -19.58 -53.70 -1.53
CA PRO A 53 -18.86 -53.01 -0.46
C PRO A 53 -17.54 -52.43 -0.98
N SER A 54 -16.83 -53.17 -1.84
CA SER A 54 -15.47 -52.82 -2.26
C SER A 54 -15.40 -51.63 -3.24
N THR A 55 -16.38 -51.46 -4.14
CA THR A 55 -16.45 -50.31 -5.05
C THR A 55 -17.12 -49.10 -4.43
N ALA A 56 -18.08 -49.28 -3.51
CA ALA A 56 -18.61 -48.19 -2.70
C ALA A 56 -17.54 -47.64 -1.73
N LEU A 57 -16.75 -48.51 -1.08
CA LEU A 57 -15.63 -48.09 -0.22
C LEU A 57 -14.48 -47.45 -1.02
N LYS A 58 -14.15 -47.93 -2.22
CA LYS A 58 -13.13 -47.31 -3.09
C LYS A 58 -13.59 -45.97 -3.69
N GLY A 59 -14.88 -45.80 -3.98
CA GLY A 59 -15.45 -44.51 -4.40
C GLY A 59 -15.53 -43.49 -3.25
N MET A 60 -15.76 -43.96 -2.02
CA MET A 60 -15.74 -43.11 -0.82
C MET A 60 -14.32 -42.72 -0.38
N GLN A 61 -13.28 -43.50 -0.69
CA GLN A 61 -11.90 -43.13 -0.39
C GLN A 61 -11.38 -41.95 -1.24
N GLY A 62 -12.02 -41.61 -2.36
CA GLY A 62 -11.58 -40.52 -3.21
C GLY A 62 -11.97 -39.12 -2.72
N HIS A 63 -13.00 -38.97 -1.87
CA HIS A 63 -13.61 -37.67 -1.52
C HIS A 63 -14.13 -37.60 -0.07
N LEU A 64 -13.65 -38.45 0.84
CA LEU A 64 -13.85 -38.24 2.28
C LEU A 64 -12.67 -37.44 2.82
N THR A 65 -12.66 -36.13 2.54
CA THR A 65 -11.80 -35.20 3.27
C THR A 65 -12.18 -35.34 4.75
N THR A 66 -11.31 -35.93 5.58
CA THR A 66 -11.56 -36.05 7.02
C THR A 66 -11.85 -34.65 7.56
N ALA A 67 -12.76 -34.49 8.53
CA ALA A 67 -13.07 -33.17 9.11
C ALA A 67 -11.80 -32.40 9.54
N ASP A 68 -10.77 -33.13 9.98
CA ASP A 68 -9.44 -32.61 10.31
C ASP A 68 -8.68 -32.06 9.10
N GLN A 69 -8.75 -32.72 7.94
CA GLN A 69 -8.14 -32.25 6.69
C GLN A 69 -8.83 -30.99 6.18
N LEU A 70 -10.17 -30.95 6.23
CA LEU A 70 -10.92 -29.75 5.83
C LEU A 70 -10.60 -28.57 6.75
N ARG A 71 -10.43 -28.83 8.06
CA ARG A 71 -10.02 -27.83 9.03
C ARG A 71 -8.58 -27.35 8.78
N SER A 72 -7.64 -28.25 8.53
CA SER A 72 -6.26 -27.87 8.21
C SER A 72 -6.17 -27.08 6.90
N ASP A 73 -6.93 -27.45 5.89
CA ASP A 73 -6.99 -26.73 4.61
C ASP A 73 -7.61 -25.35 4.80
N PHE A 74 -8.69 -25.23 5.57
CA PHE A 74 -9.29 -23.95 5.91
C PHE A 74 -8.31 -23.04 6.65
N GLU A 75 -7.58 -23.56 7.64
CA GLU A 75 -6.56 -22.81 8.38
C GLU A 75 -5.40 -22.40 7.47
N ALA A 76 -4.92 -23.28 6.60
CA ALA A 76 -3.88 -22.97 5.62
C ALA A 76 -4.33 -21.90 4.61
N MET A 77 -5.58 -21.99 4.12
CA MET A 77 -6.16 -20.99 3.23
C MET A 77 -6.35 -19.65 3.93
N ARG A 78 -6.78 -19.65 5.20
CA ARG A 78 -6.89 -18.44 6.02
C ARG A 78 -5.52 -17.79 6.23
N GLN A 79 -4.48 -18.57 6.54
CA GLN A 79 -3.12 -18.06 6.66
C GLN A 79 -2.61 -17.48 5.34
N ARG A 80 -2.82 -18.16 4.21
CA ARG A 80 -2.47 -17.64 2.88
C ARG A 80 -3.21 -16.34 2.59
N ASN A 81 -4.50 -16.26 2.92
CA ASN A 81 -5.30 -15.06 2.74
C ASN A 81 -4.74 -13.89 3.56
N LEU A 82 -4.41 -14.11 4.84
CA LEU A 82 -3.78 -13.08 5.68
C LEU A 82 -2.42 -12.63 5.13
N ILE A 83 -1.58 -13.54 4.65
CA ILE A 83 -0.29 -13.21 4.03
C ILE A 83 -0.50 -12.43 2.73
N LEU A 84 -1.46 -12.83 1.90
CA LEU A 84 -1.79 -12.13 0.65
C LEU A 84 -2.34 -10.73 0.93
N GLN A 85 -3.20 -10.57 1.93
CA GLN A 85 -3.68 -9.26 2.38
C GLN A 85 -2.52 -8.38 2.85
N ALA A 86 -1.61 -8.91 3.68
CA ALA A 86 -0.42 -8.16 4.11
C ALA A 86 0.48 -7.75 2.95
N ARG A 87 0.67 -8.63 1.95
CA ARG A 87 1.42 -8.32 0.72
C ARG A 87 0.72 -7.27 -0.13
N LEU A 88 -0.60 -7.33 -0.26
CA LEU A 88 -1.40 -6.35 -0.99
C LEU A 88 -1.26 -4.97 -0.35
N HIS A 89 -1.43 -4.87 0.97
CA HIS A 89 -1.22 -3.61 1.68
C HIS A 89 0.20 -3.07 1.53
N ARG A 90 1.21 -3.95 1.51
CA ARG A 90 2.60 -3.52 1.25
C ARG A 90 2.77 -3.01 -0.18
N PHE A 91 2.12 -3.64 -1.15
CA PHE A 91 2.15 -3.21 -2.55
C PHE A 91 1.49 -1.84 -2.73
N GLU A 92 0.27 -1.66 -2.22
CA GLU A 92 -0.46 -0.38 -2.22
C GLU A 92 0.36 0.73 -1.55
N PHE A 93 1.02 0.42 -0.43
CA PHE A 93 1.92 1.35 0.25
C PHE A 93 3.09 1.79 -0.65
N LEU A 94 3.75 0.85 -1.33
CA LEU A 94 4.87 1.14 -2.23
C LEU A 94 4.44 1.90 -3.47
N GLU A 95 3.24 1.63 -3.99
CA GLU A 95 2.67 2.35 -5.13
C GLU A 95 2.41 3.82 -4.77
N ASN A 96 1.78 4.09 -3.62
CA ASN A 96 1.56 5.44 -3.12
C ASN A 96 2.87 6.20 -2.85
N GLU A 97 3.85 5.52 -2.27
CA GLU A 97 5.19 6.07 -2.05
C GLU A 97 5.85 6.47 -3.38
N ASN A 98 5.78 5.58 -4.38
CA ASN A 98 6.36 5.86 -5.69
C ASN A 98 5.67 7.03 -6.39
N ALA A 99 4.34 7.11 -6.32
CA ALA A 99 3.56 8.21 -6.87
C ALA A 99 3.99 9.55 -6.22
N ARG A 100 4.09 9.59 -4.88
CA ARG A 100 4.53 10.77 -4.14
C ARG A 100 5.95 11.20 -4.48
N LEU A 101 6.89 10.26 -4.55
CA LEU A 101 8.27 10.56 -4.96
C LEU A 101 8.33 11.13 -6.38
N ARG A 102 7.49 10.61 -7.30
CA ARG A 102 7.37 11.18 -8.65
C ARG A 102 6.77 12.58 -8.67
N GLU A 103 5.77 12.84 -7.83
CA GLU A 103 5.21 14.19 -7.65
C GLU A 103 6.28 15.16 -7.13
N LEU A 104 7.05 14.77 -6.11
CA LEU A 104 8.15 15.58 -5.58
C LEU A 104 9.24 15.85 -6.62
N LEU A 105 9.63 14.84 -7.41
CA LEU A 105 10.58 15.00 -8.51
C LEU A 105 10.04 15.92 -9.61
N SER A 106 8.72 15.86 -9.88
CA SER A 106 8.08 16.75 -10.87
C SER A 106 7.91 18.18 -10.35
N ALA A 107 7.85 18.35 -9.03
CA ALA A 107 7.84 19.64 -8.36
C ALA A 107 9.24 20.26 -8.21
N MET A 108 10.30 19.55 -8.58
CA MET A 108 11.65 20.12 -8.62
C MET A 108 11.72 21.21 -9.71
N PRO A 109 12.11 22.44 -9.35
CA PRO A 109 12.21 23.52 -10.33
C PRO A 109 13.46 23.35 -11.20
N SER A 110 13.34 23.78 -12.44
CA SER A 110 14.44 23.76 -13.43
C SER A 110 15.64 24.64 -13.04
N GLU A 111 15.45 25.58 -12.10
CA GLU A 111 16.44 26.57 -11.67
C GLU A 111 17.01 26.29 -10.27
N ALA A 112 16.54 25.25 -9.55
CA ALA A 112 17.15 24.89 -8.27
C ALA A 112 18.52 24.24 -8.52
N GLU A 113 19.57 24.96 -8.14
CA GLU A 113 20.96 24.56 -8.32
C GLU A 113 21.28 23.26 -7.55
N GLN A 114 20.64 23.07 -6.40
CA GLN A 114 20.74 21.85 -5.61
C GLN A 114 19.54 21.70 -4.65
N VAL A 115 19.11 20.45 -4.47
CA VAL A 115 17.97 20.07 -3.64
C VAL A 115 18.33 18.87 -2.77
N THR A 116 17.93 18.92 -1.50
CA THR A 116 18.16 17.82 -0.55
C THR A 116 16.83 17.21 -0.12
N LEU A 117 16.66 15.91 -0.38
CA LEU A 117 15.49 15.16 0.11
C LEU A 117 15.65 14.83 1.60
N ALA A 118 14.63 15.16 2.39
CA ALA A 118 14.53 14.79 3.79
C ALA A 118 13.18 14.16 4.09
N ALA A 119 13.16 13.23 5.04
CA ALA A 119 11.95 12.64 5.58
C ALA A 119 11.55 13.36 6.87
N LEU A 120 10.24 13.54 7.06
CA LEU A 120 9.68 13.99 8.31
C LEU A 120 9.82 12.91 9.36
N LEU A 121 10.33 13.32 10.51
CA LEU A 121 10.37 12.47 11.69
C LEU A 121 8.96 12.42 12.28
N ALA A 122 8.40 11.21 12.37
CA ALA A 122 7.06 10.94 12.91
C ALA A 122 6.99 11.09 14.44
N VAL A 123 7.58 12.17 14.98
CA VAL A 123 7.45 12.55 16.38
C VAL A 123 6.32 13.55 16.40
N ASN A 124 5.12 13.13 16.79
CA ASN A 124 3.88 13.91 16.82
C ASN A 124 4.14 15.30 17.47
N PRO A 125 4.51 16.33 16.69
CA PRO A 125 4.73 17.64 17.25
C PRO A 125 3.32 18.14 17.50
N ASP A 126 3.06 18.62 18.71
CA ASP A 126 1.81 19.32 19.01
C ASP A 126 1.37 20.16 17.78
N PRO A 127 0.19 19.92 17.17
CA PRO A 127 -0.26 20.69 16.01
C PRO A 127 -0.30 22.20 16.26
N ALA A 128 -0.36 22.63 17.53
CA ALA A 128 -0.25 24.02 17.92
C ALA A 128 1.20 24.57 17.83
N ALA A 129 2.22 23.72 17.80
CA ALA A 129 3.62 24.11 17.70
C ALA A 129 4.02 24.61 16.31
N LEU A 130 3.16 24.42 15.28
CA LEU A 130 3.32 24.88 13.91
C LEU A 130 4.74 24.64 13.36
N ALA A 131 5.29 23.47 13.67
CA ALA A 131 6.65 23.09 13.33
C ALA A 131 6.73 21.58 13.07
N VAL A 132 7.66 21.20 12.19
CA VAL A 132 7.96 19.81 11.84
C VAL A 132 9.44 19.51 12.02
N MET A 133 9.75 18.24 12.28
CA MET A 133 11.12 17.76 12.46
C MET A 133 11.52 16.93 11.24
N ILE A 134 12.71 17.16 10.70
CA ILE A 134 13.24 16.42 9.55
C ILE A 134 14.48 15.62 9.93
N ASN A 135 14.72 14.51 9.23
CA ASN A 135 15.84 13.58 9.47
C ASN A 135 17.18 14.03 8.86
N LYS A 136 17.34 15.34 8.63
CA LYS A 136 18.53 15.96 8.07
C LYS A 136 19.01 17.10 8.95
N GLY A 137 20.32 17.15 9.19
CA GLY A 137 20.96 18.09 10.11
C GLY A 137 22.10 18.86 9.47
N SER A 138 22.86 19.57 10.30
CA SER A 138 24.05 20.29 9.86
C SER A 138 25.14 19.36 9.29
N ALA A 139 25.16 18.08 9.70
CA ALA A 139 26.04 17.07 9.11
C ALA A 139 25.68 16.78 7.63
N ASP A 140 24.44 17.05 7.22
CA ASP A 140 23.96 16.95 5.84
C ASP A 140 24.02 18.29 5.10
N GLY A 141 24.64 19.32 5.69
CA GLY A 141 24.74 20.67 5.12
C GLY A 141 23.53 21.57 5.39
N ILE A 142 22.53 21.12 6.15
CA ILE A 142 21.33 21.92 6.47
C ILE A 142 21.69 23.12 7.35
N PHE A 143 21.24 24.32 6.96
CA PHE A 143 21.49 25.57 7.67
C PHE A 143 20.22 26.29 8.11
N GLN A 144 20.36 27.20 9.08
CA GLN A 144 19.25 28.02 9.56
C GLN A 144 18.83 29.03 8.50
N GLY A 145 17.53 29.11 8.26
CA GLY A 145 16.96 29.97 7.22
C GLY A 145 16.74 29.25 5.89
N GLN A 146 17.06 27.96 5.79
CA GLN A 146 16.86 27.23 4.56
C GLN A 146 15.36 27.02 4.25
N PRO A 147 14.90 27.31 3.01
CA PRO A 147 13.54 27.01 2.57
C PRO A 147 13.25 25.51 2.47
N VAL A 148 12.03 25.13 2.87
CA VAL A 148 11.55 23.75 2.80
C VAL A 148 10.24 23.71 2.01
N VAL A 149 10.16 22.82 1.02
CA VAL A 149 9.00 22.66 0.14
C VAL A 149 8.54 21.20 0.10
N ASP A 150 7.28 20.98 -0.20
CA ASP A 150 6.70 19.68 -0.52
C ASP A 150 6.09 19.68 -1.92
N SER A 151 5.37 18.61 -2.25
CA SER A 151 4.73 18.43 -3.56
C SER A 151 3.70 19.52 -3.89
N GLY A 152 3.10 20.15 -2.87
CA GLY A 152 2.09 21.19 -3.02
C GLY A 152 2.66 22.61 -2.98
N GLY A 153 3.81 22.83 -2.35
CA GLY A 153 4.49 24.12 -2.33
C GLY A 153 5.33 24.37 -1.08
N LEU A 154 5.46 25.64 -0.71
CA LEU A 154 6.27 26.07 0.43
C LEU A 154 5.70 25.57 1.76
N VAL A 155 6.50 24.80 2.49
CA VAL A 155 6.14 24.27 3.82
C VAL A 155 6.57 25.25 4.90
N GLY A 156 7.79 25.78 4.79
CA GLY A 156 8.38 26.58 5.85
C GLY A 156 9.86 26.85 5.70
N GLN A 157 10.50 27.11 6.84
CA GLN A 157 11.92 27.46 6.92
C GLN A 157 12.59 26.72 8.07
N VAL A 158 13.83 26.25 7.87
CA VAL A 158 14.64 25.65 8.94
C VAL A 158 14.94 26.72 9.99
N THR A 159 14.50 26.52 11.22
CA THR A 159 14.75 27.45 12.34
C THR A 159 15.85 26.98 13.26
N LYS A 160 16.01 25.67 13.43
CA LYS A 160 17.04 25.11 14.30
C LYS A 160 17.67 23.85 13.69
N PRO A 161 18.82 23.98 13.00
CA PRO A 161 19.60 22.82 12.59
C PRO A 161 20.29 22.20 13.81
N SER A 162 20.12 20.89 13.99
CA SER A 162 20.93 20.08 14.92
C SER A 162 21.81 19.14 14.10
N LEU A 163 22.67 18.36 14.75
CA LEU A 163 23.68 17.55 14.04
C LEU A 163 23.07 16.56 13.03
N PHE A 164 21.99 15.85 13.41
CA PHE A 164 21.36 14.80 12.59
C PHE A 164 19.88 15.02 12.27
N PHE A 165 19.31 16.12 12.76
CA PHE A 165 17.91 16.48 12.53
C PHE A 165 17.77 17.99 12.57
N SER A 166 16.70 18.52 12.01
CA SER A 166 16.42 19.96 12.03
C SER A 166 14.96 20.23 12.32
N LYS A 167 14.71 21.36 13.00
CA LYS A 167 13.36 21.89 13.19
C LYS A 167 13.03 22.87 12.07
N VAL A 168 11.87 22.69 11.46
CA VAL A 168 11.29 23.55 10.42
C VAL A 168 10.06 24.23 11.00
N SER A 169 10.02 25.55 10.98
CA SER A 169 8.80 26.31 11.30
C SER A 169 7.93 26.43 10.06
N LEU A 170 6.63 26.20 10.22
CA LEU A 170 5.67 26.23 9.12
C LEU A 170 5.30 27.66 8.73
N ILE A 171 4.95 27.89 7.48
CA ILE A 171 4.48 29.20 6.98
C ILE A 171 3.18 29.69 7.64
N THR A 172 2.47 28.82 8.37
CA THR A 172 1.24 29.14 9.09
C THR A 172 1.49 29.77 10.46
N GLN A 173 2.74 29.74 10.96
CA GLN A 173 3.13 30.41 12.20
C GLN A 173 2.97 31.94 12.06
N GLU A 174 2.36 32.62 13.04
CA GLU A 174 1.91 34.03 12.90
C GLU A 174 3.03 35.05 12.65
N ASP A 175 4.24 34.74 13.11
CA ASP A 175 5.46 35.53 12.94
C ASP A 175 6.19 35.23 11.62
N GLN A 176 5.73 34.25 10.84
CA GLN A 176 6.28 33.94 9.53
C GLN A 176 5.68 34.84 8.46
N ALA A 177 6.57 35.53 7.76
CA ALA A 177 6.26 36.37 6.62
C ALA A 177 6.96 35.80 5.37
N VAL A 178 6.17 35.58 4.32
CA VAL A 178 6.66 35.07 3.03
C VAL A 178 6.42 36.14 1.98
N PRO A 179 7.49 36.77 1.45
CA PRO A 179 7.39 37.64 0.28
C PRO A 179 6.85 36.84 -0.90
N ALA A 180 5.73 37.30 -1.44
CA ALA A 180 5.00 36.59 -2.47
C ALA A 180 4.54 37.54 -3.58
N GLN A 181 4.04 36.97 -4.65
CA GLN A 181 3.36 37.69 -5.70
C GLN A 181 2.19 36.89 -6.24
N VAL A 182 1.19 37.58 -6.76
CA VAL A 182 0.06 36.97 -7.47
C VAL A 182 0.58 36.44 -8.80
N ALA A 183 0.51 35.13 -9.02
CA ALA A 183 1.03 34.49 -10.23
C ALA A 183 0.39 35.06 -11.52
N ARG A 184 -0.88 35.49 -11.44
CA ARG A 184 -1.64 36.03 -12.57
C ARG A 184 -1.28 37.47 -12.91
N SER A 185 -1.20 38.36 -11.92
CA SER A 185 -1.03 39.81 -12.13
C SER A 185 0.39 40.31 -11.88
N GLY A 186 1.27 39.48 -11.31
CA GLY A 186 2.61 39.88 -10.88
C GLY A 186 2.63 40.80 -9.66
N LEU A 187 1.46 41.09 -9.07
CA LEU A 187 1.34 41.98 -7.92
C LEU A 187 2.09 41.41 -6.72
N ARG A 188 3.10 42.13 -6.23
CA ARG A 188 3.89 41.76 -5.06
C ARG A 188 3.13 42.02 -3.76
N THR A 189 3.33 41.14 -2.78
CA THR A 189 2.69 41.20 -1.47
C THR A 189 3.50 40.41 -0.44
N VAL A 190 3.00 40.33 0.80
CA VAL A 190 3.57 39.50 1.85
C VAL A 190 2.45 38.65 2.45
N VAL A 191 2.69 37.34 2.51
CA VAL A 191 1.79 36.37 3.13
C VAL A 191 2.22 36.14 4.57
N TYR A 192 1.28 36.18 5.50
CA TYR A 192 1.53 35.90 6.91
C TYR A 192 0.75 34.67 7.38
N GLY A 193 1.36 33.94 8.31
CA GLY A 193 0.66 32.90 9.05
C GLY A 193 -0.52 33.45 9.83
N SER A 194 -1.54 32.60 10.00
CA SER A 194 -2.73 32.90 10.83
C SER A 194 -2.93 31.89 11.96
N GLY A 195 -1.87 31.17 12.34
CA GLY A 195 -1.88 30.20 13.43
C GLY A 195 -2.24 28.78 12.97
N PRO A 196 -2.84 27.96 13.86
CA PRO A 196 -3.18 26.57 13.56
C PRO A 196 -4.10 26.41 12.34
N GLY A 197 -3.88 25.34 11.58
CA GLY A 197 -4.61 25.04 10.35
C GLY A 197 -3.81 25.36 9.11
N ARG A 198 -4.51 25.74 8.02
CA ARG A 198 -3.93 26.03 6.70
C ARG A 198 -4.16 27.47 6.26
N LEU A 199 -4.71 28.29 7.15
CA LEU A 199 -5.13 29.65 6.84
C LEU A 199 -3.94 30.61 6.88
N LEU A 200 -3.88 31.46 5.88
CA LEU A 200 -2.90 32.50 5.69
C LEU A 200 -3.63 33.82 5.41
N ARG A 201 -2.99 34.93 5.78
CA ARG A 201 -3.53 36.28 5.57
C ARG A 201 -2.59 37.08 4.69
N VAL A 202 -3.17 37.92 3.85
CA VAL A 202 -2.42 38.79 2.93
C VAL A 202 -2.79 40.24 3.23
N PRO A 203 -2.19 40.84 4.27
CA PRO A 203 -2.45 42.22 4.65
C PRO A 203 -1.79 43.19 3.64
N TYR A 204 -2.18 44.46 3.72
CA TYR A 204 -1.53 45.58 3.01
C TYR A 204 -1.71 45.62 1.49
N LEU A 205 -2.80 45.02 0.96
CA LEU A 205 -3.18 45.22 -0.43
C LEU A 205 -4.29 46.25 -0.55
N ASP A 206 -4.04 47.26 -1.38
CA ASP A 206 -4.98 48.35 -1.66
C ASP A 206 -6.28 47.81 -2.27
N ARG A 207 -7.37 48.54 -2.03
CA ARG A 207 -8.72 48.17 -2.50
C ARG A 207 -8.84 48.00 -4.02
N ASN A 208 -7.98 48.68 -4.77
CA ASN A 208 -7.98 48.65 -6.24
C ASN A 208 -6.98 47.64 -6.82
N ALA A 209 -6.25 46.90 -5.98
CA ALA A 209 -5.27 45.93 -6.45
C ALA A 209 -5.95 44.77 -7.19
N ASP A 210 -5.33 44.32 -8.30
CA ASP A 210 -5.88 43.23 -9.13
C ASP A 210 -5.63 41.86 -8.49
N VAL A 211 -6.49 41.53 -7.53
CA VAL A 211 -6.50 40.29 -6.74
C VAL A 211 -7.90 39.69 -6.73
N ARG A 212 -7.97 38.37 -6.89
CA ARG A 212 -9.24 37.62 -6.97
C ARG A 212 -9.19 36.35 -6.15
N ALA A 213 -10.35 35.90 -5.68
CA ALA A 213 -10.47 34.56 -5.13
C ALA A 213 -10.09 33.53 -6.21
N GLY A 214 -9.34 32.51 -5.81
CA GLY A 214 -8.77 31.48 -6.69
C GLY A 214 -7.36 31.80 -7.19
N ASP A 215 -6.88 33.04 -7.08
CA ASP A 215 -5.52 33.41 -7.50
C ASP A 215 -4.47 32.61 -6.71
N LEU A 216 -3.43 32.15 -7.40
CA LEU A 216 -2.27 31.49 -6.81
C LEU A 216 -1.24 32.53 -6.40
N LEU A 217 -0.75 32.44 -5.18
CA LEU A 217 0.37 33.19 -4.65
C LEU A 217 1.62 32.33 -4.75
N VAL A 218 2.69 32.90 -5.31
CA VAL A 218 4.01 32.26 -5.42
C VAL A 218 5.06 33.13 -4.75
N THR A 219 6.18 32.54 -4.31
CA THR A 219 7.30 33.30 -3.73
C THR A 219 7.83 34.32 -4.74
N SER A 220 8.13 35.54 -4.29
CA SER A 220 8.57 36.63 -5.19
C SER A 220 10.08 36.73 -5.37
N GLY A 221 10.87 35.97 -4.60
CA GLY A 221 12.34 36.14 -4.55
C GLY A 221 12.80 37.36 -3.74
N LEU A 222 11.87 38.22 -3.30
CA LEU A 222 12.21 39.47 -2.63
C LEU A 222 12.91 39.21 -1.28
N GLY A 223 14.04 39.87 -1.06
CA GLY A 223 14.86 39.72 0.13
C GLY A 223 15.68 38.42 0.17
N GLY A 224 15.72 37.66 -0.92
CA GLY A 224 16.62 36.51 -1.10
C GLY A 224 16.42 35.35 -0.12
N ARG A 225 15.36 35.36 0.69
CA ARG A 225 15.08 34.32 1.69
C ARG A 225 14.45 33.08 1.08
N TYR A 226 13.62 33.26 0.06
CA TYR A 226 12.95 32.20 -0.67
C TYR A 226 13.26 32.37 -2.15
N PRO A 227 13.63 31.30 -2.87
CA PRO A 227 13.78 31.40 -4.31
C PRO A 227 12.43 31.77 -4.95
N PRO A 228 12.42 32.50 -6.08
CA PRO A 228 11.18 32.95 -6.71
C PRO A 228 10.39 31.78 -7.35
N GLY A 229 9.07 31.93 -7.46
CA GLY A 229 8.21 31.05 -8.27
C GLY A 229 7.56 29.85 -7.56
N TYR A 230 7.75 29.67 -6.25
CA TYR A 230 7.23 28.50 -5.53
C TYR A 230 5.81 28.75 -5.01
N PRO A 231 4.85 27.83 -5.19
CA PRO A 231 3.51 27.97 -4.65
C PRO A 231 3.51 28.18 -3.14
N VAL A 232 2.86 29.25 -2.67
CA VAL A 232 2.70 29.56 -1.25
C VAL A 232 1.27 29.27 -0.81
N ALA A 233 0.29 29.85 -1.51
CA ALA A 233 -1.09 29.81 -1.10
C ALA A 233 -2.06 30.06 -2.25
N ARG A 234 -3.31 29.65 -2.11
CA ARG A 234 -4.43 30.03 -2.98
C ARG A 234 -5.37 30.95 -2.24
N ILE A 235 -5.72 32.09 -2.83
CA ILE A 235 -6.66 33.03 -2.23
C ILE A 235 -8.05 32.39 -2.17
N THR A 236 -8.66 32.34 -1.00
CA THR A 236 -10.00 31.77 -0.79
C THR A 236 -11.05 32.86 -0.69
N ALA A 237 -10.73 34.00 -0.08
CA ALA A 237 -11.67 35.11 0.08
C ALA A 237 -10.96 36.47 -0.03
N VAL A 238 -11.66 37.43 -0.63
CA VAL A 238 -11.23 38.84 -0.73
C VAL A 238 -12.39 39.71 -0.25
N GLU A 239 -12.24 40.27 0.94
CA GLU A 239 -13.21 41.18 1.54
C GLU A 239 -12.78 42.63 1.33
N ARG A 240 -13.64 43.42 0.69
CA ARG A 240 -13.42 44.85 0.42
C ARG A 240 -14.33 45.67 1.33
N ASN A 241 -13.76 46.26 2.38
CA ASN A 241 -14.47 47.16 3.26
C ASN A 241 -14.20 48.62 2.85
N LEU A 242 -15.27 49.40 2.58
CA LEU A 242 -15.16 50.82 2.24
C LEU A 242 -14.63 51.68 3.40
N ALA A 243 -14.74 51.20 4.64
CA ALA A 243 -14.21 51.87 5.83
C ALA A 243 -12.71 51.62 6.06
N GLU A 244 -12.12 50.58 5.47
CA GLU A 244 -10.71 50.20 5.70
C GLU A 244 -9.84 50.52 4.49
N ALA A 245 -8.60 50.96 4.73
CA ALA A 245 -7.65 51.30 3.66
C ALA A 245 -7.22 50.08 2.82
N PHE A 246 -7.12 48.91 3.47
CA PHE A 246 -6.64 47.67 2.87
C PHE A 246 -7.73 46.62 2.80
N MET A 247 -7.62 45.70 1.82
CA MET A 247 -8.50 44.54 1.74
C MET A 247 -8.12 43.51 2.80
N LYS A 248 -9.12 42.80 3.32
CA LYS A 248 -8.89 41.62 4.14
C LYS A 248 -8.92 40.40 3.22
N ILE A 249 -7.77 39.77 3.07
CA ILE A 249 -7.59 38.64 2.16
C ILE A 249 -7.22 37.41 2.96
N THR A 250 -7.99 36.35 2.76
CA THR A 250 -7.71 35.03 3.32
C THR A 250 -7.26 34.11 2.20
N ALA A 251 -6.22 33.34 2.48
CA ALA A 251 -5.67 32.35 1.59
C ALA A 251 -5.48 31.03 2.33
N GLU A 252 -5.43 29.94 1.59
CA GLU A 252 -5.10 28.62 2.11
C GLU A 252 -3.73 28.20 1.58
N ALA A 253 -2.88 27.66 2.45
CA ALA A 253 -1.57 27.14 2.07
C ALA A 253 -1.69 26.14 0.90
N ALA A 254 -0.78 26.25 -0.08
CA ALA A 254 -0.72 25.31 -1.20
C ALA A 254 -0.07 23.98 -0.77
N SER A 255 0.94 24.05 0.12
CA SER A 255 1.64 22.88 0.67
C SER A 255 0.76 22.03 1.57
N HIS A 256 1.15 20.79 1.81
CA HIS A 256 0.46 19.87 2.71
C HIS A 256 0.89 20.04 4.20
N LEU A 257 1.79 20.99 4.48
CA LEU A 257 2.22 21.42 5.82
C LEU A 257 2.69 20.26 6.70
N GLY A 258 3.53 19.39 6.16
CA GLY A 258 4.11 18.27 6.88
C GLY A 258 3.19 17.06 7.08
N ARG A 259 2.10 16.99 6.31
CA ARG A 259 1.37 15.73 6.09
C ARG A 259 2.09 14.80 5.11
N ASP A 260 2.92 15.39 4.25
CA ASP A 260 3.79 14.65 3.35
C ASP A 260 4.96 14.07 4.15
N ARG A 261 5.33 12.82 3.84
CA ARG A 261 6.39 12.12 4.55
C ARG A 261 7.77 12.65 4.17
N GLU A 262 7.91 13.19 2.97
CA GLU A 262 9.13 13.74 2.44
C GLU A 262 8.97 15.21 2.10
N VAL A 263 10.06 15.96 2.25
CA VAL A 263 10.19 17.35 1.87
C VAL A 263 11.52 17.57 1.15
N LEU A 264 11.58 18.61 0.36
CA LEU A 264 12.78 19.08 -0.31
C LEU A 264 13.28 20.34 0.38
N LEU A 265 14.57 20.36 0.66
CA LEU A 265 15.28 21.52 1.14
C LEU A 265 16.02 22.16 -0.04
N LEU A 266 15.82 23.46 -0.23
CA LEU A 266 16.29 24.20 -1.40
C LEU A 266 17.60 24.93 -1.10
N TRP A 267 18.55 24.92 -2.04
CA TRP A 267 19.66 25.87 -2.03
C TRP A 267 19.34 27.09 -2.88
N LEU A 268 19.55 28.26 -2.27
CA LEU A 268 19.55 29.54 -2.95
C LEU A 268 20.83 29.61 -3.80
N SER A 269 20.73 30.13 -5.02
CA SER A 269 21.90 30.19 -5.90
C SER A 269 22.96 31.15 -5.36
N GLU A 270 24.25 30.90 -5.62
CA GLU A 270 25.36 31.75 -5.14
C GLU A 270 25.20 33.23 -5.54
N LYS A 271 24.57 33.50 -6.69
CA LYS A 271 24.25 34.87 -7.15
C LYS A 271 23.32 35.62 -6.20
N GLU A 272 22.37 34.92 -5.57
CA GLU A 272 21.41 35.53 -4.66
C GLU A 272 21.99 35.72 -3.25
N VAL A 273 22.92 34.85 -2.83
CA VAL A 273 23.63 34.98 -1.55
C VAL A 273 24.64 36.14 -1.59
N ASN A 274 25.36 36.32 -2.69
CA ASN A 274 26.31 37.44 -2.86
C ASN A 274 25.59 38.80 -2.92
N ALA A 275 24.41 38.88 -3.56
CA ALA A 275 23.59 40.09 -3.58
C ALA A 275 23.04 40.52 -2.19
N LEU A 276 23.08 39.62 -1.19
CA LEU A 276 22.70 39.91 0.19
C LEU A 276 23.91 40.32 1.06
N GLN A 277 25.13 40.03 0.62
CA GLN A 277 26.36 40.31 1.36
C GLN A 277 27.00 41.64 0.95
N ASP A 278 26.74 42.14 -0.26
CA ASP A 278 27.22 43.46 -0.69
C ASP A 278 26.15 44.27 -1.47
N PRO A 279 25.38 45.14 -0.79
CA PRO A 279 24.36 45.96 -1.44
C PRO A 279 24.92 47.09 -2.34
N MET A 280 26.24 47.29 -2.41
CA MET A 280 26.85 48.53 -2.93
C MET A 280 27.58 48.42 -4.28
N GLU A 281 27.62 47.27 -4.95
CA GLU A 281 28.37 47.13 -6.22
C GLU A 281 27.54 47.25 -7.51
N THR A 282 26.25 47.60 -7.47
CA THR A 282 25.40 47.61 -8.69
C THR A 282 25.12 48.99 -9.31
N GLU A 283 25.81 50.05 -8.90
CA GLU A 283 25.63 51.40 -9.49
C GLU A 283 26.93 52.08 -9.97
N GLU A 284 27.96 51.33 -10.35
CA GLU A 284 29.10 51.88 -11.08
C GLU A 284 29.48 50.95 -12.23
N ASP A 285 28.73 51.00 -13.34
CA ASP A 285 29.22 50.72 -14.70
C ASP A 285 28.05 50.85 -15.69
N ASP A 286 27.68 52.09 -16.01
CA ASP A 286 26.98 52.46 -17.25
C ASP A 286 27.26 53.96 -17.51
N ASP A 287 28.47 54.25 -17.99
CA ASP A 287 28.89 55.52 -18.65
C ASP A 287 29.53 55.19 -20.01
#